data_AF-A0A644ZCT4-F1
#
_entry.id   AF-A0A644ZCT4-F1
#
_cell.length_a   1.000
_cell.length_b   1.000
_cell.length_c   1.000
_cell.angle_alpha   90.00
_cell.angle_beta   90.00
_cell.angle_gamma   90.00
#
_symmetry.space_group_name_H-M   'P 1'
#
loop_
_entity.id
_entity.type
_entity.pdbx_description
1 polymer ?
#
loop_
_entity_poly.entity_id
_entity_poly.type
_entity_poly.pdbx_seq_one_letter_code
_entity_poly.pdbx_strand_id
1 'polypeptide(L)' 'MRYVSKICPVCGNEFVVLEKMEEKAIYCTLKCFLESQEKMSEEETSHILQE' A
#
# COMPACT_ATOMS: atom_id res chain seq x y z
N MET A 1 11.84 3.34 23.17
CA MET A 1 11.03 3.27 21.94
C MET A 1 11.89 2.61 20.87
N ARG A 2 11.36 1.58 20.20
CA ARG A 2 12.04 0.90 19.09
C ARG A 2 11.38 1.29 17.77
N TYR A 3 12.20 1.42 16.74
CA TYR A 3 11.78 1.68 15.38
C TYR A 3 12.26 0.54 14.50
N VAL A 4 11.47 0.23 13.48
CA VAL A 4 11.79 -0.78 12.46
C VAL A 4 11.71 -0.12 11.09
N SER A 5 12.64 -0.47 10.20
CA SER A 5 12.63 -0.03 8.80
C SER A 5 11.78 -0.98 7.98
N LYS A 6 10.97 -0.42 7.08
CA LYS A 6 10.13 -1.17 6.14
C LYS A 6 10.25 -0.56 4.75
N ILE A 7 9.97 -1.38 3.74
CA ILE A 7 9.88 -0.93 2.35
C ILE A 7 8.41 -0.78 1.96
N CYS A 8 8.03 0.37 1.41
CA CYS A 8 6.68 0.58 0.92
C CYS A 8 6.45 -0.26 -0.35
N PRO A 9 5.42 -1.12 -0.41
CA PRO A 9 5.18 -1.98 -1.57
C PRO A 9 4.70 -1.22 -2.81
N VAL A 10 4.31 0.05 -2.65
CA VAL A 10 3.75 0.86 -3.75
C VAL A 10 4.84 1.64 -4.47
N CYS A 11 5.75 2.27 -3.74
CA CYS A 11 6.79 3.14 -4.32
C CYS A 11 8.22 2.61 -4.13
N GLY A 12 8.43 1.54 -3.36
CA GLY A 12 9.75 0.96 -3.09
C GLY A 12 10.63 1.74 -2.11
N ASN A 13 10.14 2.87 -1.56
CA ASN A 13 10.92 3.66 -0.62
C ASN A 13 11.00 3.01 0.77
N GLU A 14 12.16 3.14 1.41
CA GLU A 14 12.34 2.81 2.83
C GLU A 14 11.69 3.87 3.73
N PHE A 15 11.01 3.41 4.78
CA PHE A 15 10.43 4.27 5.81
C PHE A 15 10.52 3.61 7.19
N VAL A 16 10.53 4.44 8.24
CA VAL A 16 10.65 3.98 9.63
C VAL A 16 9.30 4.04 10.33
N VAL A 17 9.01 3.00 11.12
CA VAL A 17 7.78 2.90 11.91
C VAL A 17 8.10 2.51 13.34
N LEU A 18 7.27 2.93 14.27
CA LEU A 18 7.36 2.43 15.65
C LEU A 18 7.04 0.93 15.65
N GLU A 19 7.83 0.13 16.37
CA GLU A 19 7.69 -1.34 16.46
C GLU A 19 6.22 -1.75 16.78
N LYS A 20 5.56 -1.05 17.71
CA LYS A 20 4.15 -1.28 18.06
C LYS A 20 3.13 -1.02 16.93
N MET A 21 3.53 -0.32 15.88
CA MET A 21 2.73 0.01 14.70
C MET A 21 3.18 -0.78 13.48
N GLU A 22 4.21 -1.62 13.58
CA GLU A 22 4.79 -2.37 12.46
C GLU A 22 3.74 -3.16 11.69
N GLU A 23 2.85 -3.85 12.40
CA GLU A 23 1.80 -4.67 11.79
C GLU A 23 0.76 -3.83 11.04
N LYS A 24 0.53 -2.58 11.45
CA LYS A 24 -0.48 -1.69 10.85
C LYS A 24 0.09 -0.77 9.78
N ALA A 25 1.37 -0.41 9.88
CA ALA A 25 2.02 0.54 8.99
C ALA A 25 2.62 -0.20 7.78
N ILE A 26 1.82 -0.27 6.70
CA ILE A 26 2.19 -0.94 5.45
C ILE A 26 2.78 0.06 4.43
N TYR A 27 2.31 1.30 4.43
CA TYR A 27 2.64 2.31 3.43
C TYR A 27 3.43 3.47 4.04
N CYS A 28 4.38 4.03 3.28
CA CYS A 28 5.20 5.15 3.74
C CYS A 28 4.39 6.46 3.87
N THR A 29 3.33 6.61 3.08
CA THR A 29 2.48 7.81 3.05
C THR A 29 1.02 7.46 2.77
N LEU A 30 0.12 8.39 3.10
CA LEU A 30 -1.31 8.28 2.78
C LEU A 30 -1.55 8.17 1.27
N LYS A 31 -0.71 8.81 0.44
CA LYS A 31 -0.79 8.69 -1.02
C LYS A 31 -0.63 7.24 -1.47
N CYS A 32 0.41 6.55 -1.00
CA CYS A 32 0.63 5.14 -1.35
C CYS A 32 -0.50 4.24 -0.84
N PHE A 33 -1.08 4.54 0.33
CA PHE A 33 -2.26 3.84 0.80
C PHE A 33 -3.46 4.00 -0.15
N LEU A 34 -3.75 5.22 -0.60
CA LEU A 34 -4.84 5.46 -1.56
C LEU A 34 -4.58 4.77 -2.91
N GLU A 35 -3.37 4.89 -3.46
CA GLU A 35 -2.99 4.26 -4.73
C GLU A 35 -3.11 2.72 -4.67
N SER A 36 -2.85 2.12 -3.50
CA SER A 36 -3.03 0.68 -3.29
C SER A 36 -4.50 0.24 -3.31
N GLN A 37 -5.43 1.14 -2.95
CA GLN A 37 -6.86 0.87 -2.97
C GLN A 37 -7.47 1.10 -4.36
N GLU A 38 -6.94 2.06 -5.13
CA GLU A 38 -7.43 2.37 -6.48
C GLU A 38 -7.10 1.27 -7.51
N LYS A 39 -6.03 0.50 -7.31
CA LYS A 39 -5.70 -0.64 -8.19
C LYS A 39 -6.68 -1.82 -8.13
N MET A 40 -7.67 -1.78 -7.23
CA MET A 40 -8.71 -2.82 -7.15
C MET A 40 -9.87 -2.64 -8.14
N SER A 41 -9.90 -1.55 -8.95
CA SER A 41 -11.02 -1.29 -9.87
C SER A 41 -10.74 -1.49 -11.37
N GLU A 42 -9.51 -1.77 -11.79
CA GLU A 42 -9.18 -1.88 -13.22
C GLU A 42 -8.86 -3.30 -13.73
N GLU A 43 -8.64 -4.29 -12.86
CA GLU A 43 -8.40 -5.69 -13.30
C GLU A 43 -9.67 -6.58 -13.33
N GLU A 44 -10.85 -6.09 -12.93
CA GLU A 44 -12.13 -6.84 -13.02
C GLU A 44 -13.21 -6.19 -13.91
N THR A 45 -12.85 -5.35 -14.88
CA THR A 45 -13.82 -4.85 -15.89
C THR A 45 -13.45 -5.13 -17.34
N SER A 46 -12.46 -6.00 -17.62
CA SER A 46 -12.24 -6.51 -18.99
C SER A 46 -13.09 -7.74 -19.36
N HIS A 47 -14.03 -8.18 -18.52
CA HIS A 47 -14.88 -9.36 -18.77
C HIS A 47 -16.39 -9.08 -18.87
N ILE A 48 -16.84 -7.83 -18.86
CA ILE A 48 -18.27 -7.51 -19.05
C ILE A 48 -18.37 -6.32 -20.00
N LEU A 49 -18.41 -6.60 -21.31
CA LEU A 49 -19.08 -5.81 -22.36
C LEU A 49 -18.93 -6.55 -23.71
N GLN A 50 -19.56 -7.71 -23.82
CA GLN A 50 -20.07 -8.22 -25.10
C GLN A 50 -21.48 -8.76 -24.85
N GLU A 51 -22.49 -7.94 -25.13
CA GLU A 51 -23.74 -8.26 -25.83
C GLU A 51 -24.66 -7.03 -25.90
#